data_AF-A0A7Y0SF86-F1
#
_entry.id   AF-A0A7Y0SF86-F1
#
_cell.length_a   1.000
_cell.length_b   1.000
_cell.length_c   1.000
_cell.angle_alpha   90.00
_cell.angle_beta   90.00
_cell.angle_gamma   90.00
#
_symmetry.space_group_name_H-M   'P 1'
#
loop_
_entity.id
_entity.type
_entity.pdbx_description
1 polymer ?
#
loop_
_entity_poly.entity_id
_entity_poly.type
_entity_poly.pdbx_seq_one_letter_code
_entity_poly.pdbx_strand_id
1 'polypeptide(L)' 'ELRQAFKQIEEEMRSQYLIAYEPQNQKLDGSYRTIEVQIVNPELSRQKIRLTHRQGYFAKNALKK' A
#
# COMPACT_ATOMS: atom_id res chain seq x y z
N GLU A 1 -27.32 -6.81 -19.65
CA GLU A 1 -27.02 -7.86 -18.65
C GLU A 1 -25.54 -8.28 -18.63
N LEU A 2 -25.07 -9.28 -19.39
CA LEU A 2 -23.70 -9.81 -19.24
C LEU A 2 -22.57 -8.79 -19.50
N ARG A 3 -22.73 -7.92 -20.50
CA ARG A 3 -21.76 -6.84 -20.80
C ARG A 3 -21.67 -5.78 -19.69
N GLN A 4 -22.75 -5.54 -18.95
CA GLN A 4 -22.75 -4.61 -17.82
C GLN A 4 -22.01 -5.20 -16.62
N ALA A 5 -22.21 -6.50 -16.35
CA ALA A 5 -21.46 -7.20 -15.31
C ALA A 5 -19.95 -7.19 -15.57
N PHE A 6 -19.51 -7.45 -16.82
CA PHE A 6 -18.10 -7.35 -17.18
C PHE A 6 -17.53 -5.94 -17.03
N LYS A 7 -18.30 -4.90 -17.41
CA LYS A 7 -17.87 -3.51 -17.28
C LYS A 7 -17.69 -3.11 -15.81
N GLN A 8 -18.58 -3.56 -14.93
CA GLN A 8 -18.50 -3.28 -13.50
C GLN A 8 -17.28 -3.95 -12.86
N ILE A 9 -16.96 -5.19 -13.23
CA ILE A 9 -15.75 -5.89 -12.78
C ILE A 9 -14.49 -5.19 -13.30
N GLU A 10 -14.49 -4.75 -14.56
CA GLU A 10 -13.36 -4.06 -15.18
C GLU A 10 -13.08 -2.70 -14.52
N GLU A 11 -14.13 -1.96 -14.14
CA GLU A 11 -14.03 -0.71 -13.36
C GLU A 11 -13.52 -0.97 -11.93
N GLU A 12 -13.98 -2.04 -11.29
CA GLU A 12 -13.50 -2.42 -9.95
C GLU A 12 -12.02 -2.83 -9.95
N MET A 13 -11.58 -3.61 -10.95
CA MET A 13 -10.17 -4.02 -11.10
C MET A 13 -9.24 -2.84 -11.41
N ARG A 14 -9.70 -1.83 -12.15
CA ARG A 14 -8.93 -0.59 -12.39
C ARG A 14 -8.82 0.32 -11.17
N SER A 15 -9.56 0.03 -10.10
CA SER A 15 -9.58 0.83 -8.88
C SER A 15 -8.58 0.34 -7.82
N GLN A 16 -7.88 -0.76 -8.07
CA GLN A 16 -6.90 -1.33 -7.14
C GLN A 16 -5.48 -1.05 -7.61
N TYR A 17 -4.76 -0.22 -6.85
CA TYR A 17 -3.36 0.10 -7.10
C TYR A 17 -2.48 -0.55 -6.03
N LEU A 18 -1.44 -1.27 -6.46
CA LEU A 18 -0.40 -1.79 -5.58
C LEU A 18 0.81 -0.87 -5.61
N ILE A 19 1.19 -0.33 -4.46
CA ILE A 19 2.38 0.51 -4.31
C ILE A 19 3.44 -0.30 -3.56
N ALA A 20 4.64 -0.37 -4.15
CA ALA A 20 5.81 -0.93 -3.49
C ALA A 20 6.70 0.20 -2.96
N TYR A 21 7.21 0.01 -1.73
CA TYR A 21 8.13 0.94 -1.09
C TYR A 21 9.37 0.18 -0.64
N GLU A 22 10.55 0.69 -0.99
CA GLU A 22 11.82 0.20 -0.49
C GLU A 22 12.42 1.21 0.49
N PRO A 23 12.79 0.78 1.72
CA PRO A 23 13.41 1.68 2.69
C PRO A 23 14.82 2.07 2.27
N GLN A 24 15.18 3.35 2.45
CA GLN A 24 16.56 3.81 2.25
C GLN A 24 17.55 3.22 3.26
N ASN A 25 17.11 2.97 4.51
CA ASN A 25 17.92 2.31 5.52
C ASN A 25 17.88 0.79 5.30
N GLN A 26 19.00 0.16 4.93
CA GLN A 26 19.07 -1.30 4.74
C GLN A 26 19.68 -2.06 5.94
N LYS A 27 19.91 -1.38 7.09
CA LYS A 27 20.47 -2.02 8.29
C LYS A 27 19.60 -3.17 8.80
N LEU A 28 20.25 -4.29 9.10
CA LEU A 28 19.62 -5.53 9.59
C LEU A 28 19.73 -5.60 11.12
N ASP A 29 19.15 -4.61 11.78
CA ASP A 29 19.28 -4.36 13.22
C ASP A 29 18.11 -4.89 14.05
N GLY A 30 17.11 -5.50 13.42
CA GLY A 30 15.90 -5.97 14.13
C GLY A 30 14.96 -4.85 14.58
N SER A 31 15.23 -3.58 14.24
CA SER A 31 14.38 -2.45 14.64
C SER A 31 13.00 -2.50 13.97
N TYR A 32 11.98 -1.99 14.66
CA TYR A 32 10.67 -1.76 14.05
C TYR A 32 10.69 -0.47 13.22
N ARG A 33 10.17 -0.56 12.00
CA ARG A 33 10.09 0.56 11.06
C ARG A 33 8.64 0.84 10.71
N THR A 34 8.18 2.00 11.15
CA THR A 34 6.82 2.47 10.89
C THR A 34 6.65 2.88 9.43
N ILE A 35 5.50 2.57 8.85
CA ILE A 35 5.09 3.01 7.52
C ILE A 35 3.88 3.94 7.70
N GLU A 36 4.00 5.15 7.19
CA GLU A 36 2.91 6.11 7.11
C GLU A 36 2.65 6.44 5.65
N VAL A 37 1.38 6.38 5.23
CA VAL A 37 0.97 6.71 3.87
C VAL A 37 -0.06 7.83 3.95
N GLN A 38 0.23 8.94 3.28
CA GLN A 38 -0.61 10.13 3.26
C GLN A 38 -1.05 10.44 1.84
N ILE A 39 -2.34 10.80 1.69
CA ILE A 39 -2.88 11.29 0.42
C ILE A 39 -2.63 12.80 0.37
N VAL A 40 -1.60 13.21 -0.37
CA VAL A 40 -1.19 14.63 -0.46
C VAL A 40 -2.03 15.45 -1.42
N ASN A 41 -2.78 14.81 -2.32
CA ASN A 41 -3.62 15.50 -3.30
C ASN A 41 -4.97 15.87 -2.65
N PRO A 42 -5.30 17.18 -2.52
CA PRO A 42 -6.54 17.63 -1.90
C PRO A 42 -7.81 17.14 -2.60
N GLU A 43 -7.80 17.03 -3.94
CA GLU A 43 -8.95 16.55 -4.71
C GLU A 43 -9.22 15.08 -4.44
N LEU A 44 -8.16 14.27 -4.34
CA LEU A 44 -8.26 12.84 -4.03
C LEU A 44 -8.61 12.61 -2.57
N SER A 45 -8.16 13.47 -1.65
CA SER A 45 -8.56 13.40 -0.24
C SER A 45 -10.05 13.67 -0.04
N ARG A 46 -10.69 14.42 -0.95
CA ARG A 46 -12.16 14.62 -0.94
C ARG A 46 -12.92 13.41 -1.47
N GLN A 47 -12.27 12.57 -2.27
CA GLN A 47 -12.82 11.28 -2.66
C GLN A 47 -12.62 10.31 -1.49
N LYS A 48 -13.64 9.53 -1.14
CA LYS A 48 -13.60 8.58 0.00
C LYS A 48 -12.71 7.37 -0.33
N ILE A 49 -11.42 7.60 -0.52
CA ILE A 49 -10.43 6.58 -0.85
C ILE A 49 -10.21 5.69 0.36
N ARG A 50 -10.37 4.38 0.19
CA ARG A 50 -10.05 3.39 1.20
C ARG A 50 -8.58 3.00 1.06
N LEU A 51 -7.73 3.55 1.91
CA LEU A 51 -6.31 3.23 1.96
C LEU A 51 -6.05 2.09 2.93
N THR A 52 -5.44 1.00 2.45
CA THR A 52 -4.97 -0.11 3.29
C THR A 52 -3.46 -0.25 3.12
N HIS A 53 -2.73 -0.19 4.24
CA HIS A 53 -1.28 -0.40 4.25
C HIS A 53 -0.87 -1.09 5.54
N ARG A 54 0.34 -1.67 5.56
CA ARG A 54 0.95 -2.17 6.79
C ARG A 54 1.36 -1.00 7.66
N GLN A 55 1.15 -1.08 8.97
CA GLN A 55 1.59 -0.06 9.93
C GLN A 55 3.12 0.04 10.04
N GLY A 56 3.81 -1.04 9.69
CA GLY A 56 5.26 -1.12 9.75
C GLY A 56 5.75 -2.56 9.62
N TYR A 57 7.06 -2.75 9.78
CA TYR A 57 7.71 -4.05 9.73
C TYR A 57 8.97 -4.06 10.59
N PHE A 58 9.38 -5.24 11.06
CA PHE A 58 10.68 -5.42 11.70
C PHE A 58 11.75 -5.64 10.63
N ALA A 59 12.88 -4.93 10.76
CA ALA A 59 14.09 -5.24 9.99
C ALA A 59 14.52 -6.68 10.28
N LYS A 60 15.13 -7.35 9.29
CA LYS A 60 15.72 -8.67 9.54
C LYS A 60 16.87 -8.51 10.53
N ASN A 61 17.13 -9.52 11.34
CA ASN A 61 18.27 -9.54 12.24
C ASN A 61 19.40 -10.34 11.57
N ALA A 62 20.58 -9.73 11.43
CA ALA A 62 21.75 -10.39 10.83
C ALA A 62 22.18 -11.67 11.57
N LEU A 63 21.81 -11.82 12.85
CA LEU A 63 22.19 -12.95 13.71
C LEU A 63 21.22 -14.13 13.67
N LYS A 64 20.07 -14.02 12.99
CA LYS A 64 19.18 -15.18 12.80
C LYS A 64 19.59 -15.93 11.53
N LYS A 65 20.40 -16.98 11.71
CA LYS A 65 20.65 -18.02 10.72
C LYS A 65 20.14 -19.35 11.25
#